data_AF-A0ABC9TUV0-F1
#
_entry.id   AF-A0ABC9TUV0-F1
#
_cell.length_a   1.000
_cell.length_b   1.000
_cell.length_c   1.000
_cell.angle_alpha   90.00
_cell.angle_beta   90.00
_cell.angle_gamma   90.00
#
_symmetry.space_group_name_H-M   'P 1'
#
loop_
_entity.id
_entity.type
_entity.pdbx_description
1 polymer ?
#
loop_
_entity_poly.entity_id
_entity_poly.type
_entity_poly.pdbx_seq_one_letter_code
_entity_poly.pdbx_strand_id
1 'polypeptide(L)'
;MKRIKLTVAYDGTAYCGWQIQPNGVTIEEVLNKALTGLLKEPVTVIGASRTDSGVHARGNVAVFDTESRIPGDKICFALNQRLPDDIRVQASEEVPLSFHPRKANCTKTYEYKILNRKISMPLERLYSHFCYFNLDVEKMKQAAAFLVGEHDFKSFCTVRTQAEETVRTIYSLDVSKDGDMITIRISGSGFLYNMVRIITGTLVKVGLGVYPPEHMEEILEARDRSAAGPTIPAVGLTLVSLEYEKELRPFLEGQNRHWHYVLDQREAGDGGPARLTVYRCGEEEFERLVKRVVHQAYRNGAGSVIVTDAEKDRFRAGDRYGFYKVVKNGTGFQMEDAGPE
;
A
#
# COMPACT_ATOMS: atom_id res chain seq x y z
N MET A 1 -22.19 -4.93 20.40
CA MET A 1 -21.19 -4.36 19.47
C MET A 1 -20.86 -5.32 18.35
N LYS A 2 -20.80 -4.82 17.12
CA LYS A 2 -20.25 -5.53 15.95
C LYS A 2 -19.38 -4.60 15.12
N ARG A 3 -18.41 -5.16 14.39
CA ARG A 3 -17.60 -4.43 13.42
C ARG A 3 -18.09 -4.69 12.01
N ILE A 4 -18.39 -3.63 11.28
CA ILE A 4 -18.88 -3.68 9.92
C ILE A 4 -17.77 -3.22 8.98
N LYS A 5 -17.46 -4.05 7.98
CA LYS A 5 -16.60 -3.69 6.86
C LYS A 5 -17.47 -3.18 5.71
N LEU A 6 -17.08 -2.06 5.13
CA LEU A 6 -17.67 -1.48 3.92
C LEU A 6 -16.66 -1.58 2.78
N THR A 7 -17.15 -1.93 1.59
CA THR A 7 -16.45 -1.71 0.32
C THR A 7 -17.07 -0.50 -0.37
N VAL A 8 -16.30 0.56 -0.56
CA VAL A 8 -16.77 1.89 -0.98
C VAL A 8 -16.13 2.26 -2.32
N ALA A 9 -16.95 2.54 -3.31
CA ALA A 9 -16.55 3.16 -4.57
C ALA A 9 -16.83 4.66 -4.51
N TYR A 10 -15.97 5.47 -5.12
CA TYR A 10 -16.17 6.90 -5.23
C TYR A 10 -15.45 7.54 -6.42
N ASP A 11 -16.07 8.60 -6.96
CA ASP A 11 -15.41 9.58 -7.80
C ASP A 11 -14.75 10.65 -6.91
N GLY A 12 -13.41 10.65 -6.87
CA GLY A 12 -12.64 11.57 -6.04
C GLY A 12 -12.62 13.04 -6.50
N THR A 13 -13.21 13.38 -7.66
CA THR A 13 -13.06 14.69 -8.30
C THR A 13 -13.46 15.86 -7.39
N ALA A 14 -14.58 15.72 -6.67
CA ALA A 14 -15.14 16.78 -5.82
C ALA A 14 -14.59 16.78 -4.38
N TYR A 15 -13.61 15.90 -4.08
CA TYR A 15 -13.19 15.64 -2.71
C TYR A 15 -11.72 15.93 -2.47
N CYS A 16 -11.44 16.44 -1.28
CA CYS A 16 -10.10 16.68 -0.77
C CYS A 16 -9.41 15.40 -0.27
N GLY A 17 -9.70 14.26 -0.91
CA GLY A 17 -9.14 12.95 -0.60
C GLY A 17 -9.99 12.16 0.40
N TRP A 18 -9.42 11.06 0.88
CA TRP A 18 -10.11 10.18 1.81
C TRP A 18 -10.26 10.80 3.21
N GLN A 19 -9.14 11.22 3.80
CA GLN A 19 -9.05 11.51 5.22
C GLN A 19 -9.56 12.92 5.56
N ILE A 20 -10.30 13.06 6.65
CA ILE A 20 -10.74 14.37 7.17
C ILE A 20 -9.56 15.32 7.32
N GLN A 21 -9.70 16.53 6.75
CA GLN A 21 -8.72 17.61 6.82
C GLN A 21 -9.43 18.97 6.70
N PRO A 22 -8.86 20.07 7.20
CA PRO A 22 -9.54 21.37 7.22
C PRO A 22 -9.78 22.00 5.85
N ASN A 23 -9.20 21.43 4.79
CA ASN A 23 -9.09 22.06 3.47
C ASN A 23 -10.29 21.78 2.53
N GLY A 24 -11.30 21.02 2.96
CA GLY A 24 -12.50 20.76 2.18
C GLY A 24 -13.17 19.42 2.50
N VAL A 25 -14.22 19.09 1.75
CA VAL A 25 -15.04 17.88 1.97
C VAL A 25 -14.25 16.63 1.59
N THR A 26 -14.34 15.59 2.42
CA THR A 26 -13.59 14.33 2.26
C THR A 26 -14.53 13.13 2.21
N ILE A 27 -14.05 12.00 1.69
CA ILE A 27 -14.85 10.76 1.62
C ILE A 27 -15.21 10.28 3.04
N GLU A 28 -14.24 10.31 3.97
CA GLU A 28 -14.46 9.93 5.37
C GLU A 28 -15.53 10.80 6.04
N GLU A 29 -15.51 12.12 5.82
CA GLU A 29 -16.52 13.03 6.38
C GLU A 29 -17.93 12.69 5.89
N VAL A 30 -18.11 12.43 4.60
CA VAL A 30 -19.42 12.09 4.03
C VAL A 30 -19.91 10.75 4.58
N LEU A 31 -19.04 9.75 4.65
CA LEU A 31 -19.37 8.44 5.22
C LEU A 31 -19.76 8.56 6.70
N ASN A 32 -18.98 9.28 7.52
CA ASN A 32 -19.25 9.46 8.95
C ASN A 32 -20.60 10.14 9.18
N LYS A 33 -20.92 11.20 8.41
CA LYS A 33 -22.21 11.90 8.49
C LYS A 33 -23.37 10.98 8.10
N ALA A 34 -23.24 10.24 7.00
CA ALA A 34 -24.29 9.35 6.52
C ALA A 34 -24.54 8.17 7.49
N LEU A 35 -23.47 7.56 8.02
CA LEU A 35 -23.54 6.49 9.01
C LEU A 35 -24.16 6.98 10.32
N THR A 36 -23.70 8.13 10.84
CA THR A 36 -24.26 8.73 12.06
C THR A 36 -25.75 9.02 11.90
N GLY A 37 -26.14 9.57 10.74
CA GLY A 37 -27.55 9.86 10.43
C GLY A 37 -28.43 8.62 10.29
N LEU A 38 -27.89 7.51 9.77
CA LEU A 38 -28.56 6.23 9.61
C LEU A 38 -28.73 5.50 10.95
N LEU A 39 -27.63 5.40 11.71
CA LEU A 39 -27.54 4.54 12.90
C LEU A 39 -27.98 5.26 14.18
N LYS A 40 -28.11 6.60 14.13
CA LYS A 40 -28.50 7.45 15.28
C LYS A 40 -27.51 7.38 16.45
N GLU A 41 -26.25 7.11 16.14
CA GLU A 41 -25.12 7.13 17.07
C GLU A 41 -23.89 7.73 16.39
N PRO A 42 -22.94 8.34 17.11
CA PRO A 42 -21.72 8.88 16.51
C PRO A 42 -20.87 7.76 15.88
N VAL A 43 -20.57 7.89 14.58
CA VAL A 43 -19.74 6.92 13.86
C VAL A 43 -18.52 7.59 13.23
N THR A 44 -17.36 6.98 13.46
CA THR A 44 -16.09 7.31 12.81
C THR A 44 -15.54 6.07 12.12
N VAL A 45 -15.40 6.12 10.81
CA VAL A 45 -14.83 5.01 10.05
C VAL A 45 -13.30 4.98 10.13
N ILE A 46 -12.73 3.79 10.04
CA ILE A 46 -11.30 3.56 9.85
C ILE A 46 -11.07 3.07 8.42
N GLY A 47 -10.45 3.90 7.59
CA GLY A 47 -10.13 3.56 6.19
C GLY A 47 -8.89 2.66 6.03
N ALA A 48 -8.91 1.82 5.00
CA ALA A 48 -7.82 0.93 4.58
C ALA A 48 -6.72 1.65 3.79
N SER A 49 -7.13 2.61 2.96
CA SER A 49 -6.25 3.37 2.08
C SER A 49 -6.64 4.85 2.12
N ARG A 50 -5.64 5.71 2.33
CA ARG A 50 -5.78 7.15 2.22
C ARG A 50 -5.50 7.53 0.77
N THR A 51 -6.54 7.76 -0.01
CA THR A 51 -6.37 8.27 -1.39
C THR A 51 -6.25 9.79 -1.37
N ASP A 52 -5.39 10.33 -2.23
CA ASP A 52 -5.17 11.77 -2.34
C ASP A 52 -6.39 12.48 -2.92
N SER A 53 -6.42 13.82 -2.84
CA SER A 53 -7.46 14.63 -3.48
C SER A 53 -7.51 14.38 -4.99
N GLY A 54 -8.72 14.16 -5.52
CA GLY A 54 -8.94 13.84 -6.93
C GLY A 54 -8.65 12.39 -7.33
N VAL A 55 -8.25 11.50 -6.41
CA VAL A 55 -8.06 10.07 -6.71
C VAL A 55 -9.37 9.30 -6.52
N HIS A 56 -9.71 8.43 -7.48
CA HIS A 56 -10.95 7.65 -7.44
C HIS A 56 -10.74 6.29 -6.77
N ALA A 57 -11.83 5.60 -6.43
CA ALA A 57 -11.79 4.20 -6.01
C ALA A 57 -12.97 3.40 -6.55
N ARG A 58 -12.70 2.16 -6.96
CA ARG A 58 -13.74 1.15 -7.27
C ARG A 58 -14.12 0.33 -6.04
N GLY A 59 -13.25 0.25 -5.04
CA GLY A 59 -13.47 -0.55 -3.84
C GLY A 59 -12.42 -0.27 -2.76
N ASN A 60 -12.44 0.94 -2.20
CA ASN A 60 -11.73 1.20 -0.95
C ASN A 60 -12.45 0.50 0.21
N VAL A 61 -11.74 0.21 1.29
CA VAL A 61 -12.32 -0.48 2.44
C VAL A 61 -12.33 0.44 3.65
N ALA A 62 -13.43 0.41 4.40
CA ALA A 62 -13.56 1.09 5.67
C ALA A 62 -14.22 0.17 6.69
N VAL A 63 -13.91 0.36 7.98
CA VAL A 63 -14.58 -0.35 9.06
C VAL A 63 -15.13 0.64 10.08
N PHE A 64 -16.21 0.26 10.75
CA PHE A 64 -16.72 0.97 11.92
C PHE A 64 -17.41 -0.01 12.87
N ASP A 65 -17.54 0.40 14.13
CA ASP A 65 -18.23 -0.37 15.16
C ASP A 65 -19.62 0.22 15.42
N THR A 66 -20.60 -0.63 15.72
CA THR A 66 -22.00 -0.22 15.93
C THR A 66 -22.74 -1.16 16.89
N GLU A 67 -23.75 -0.63 17.59
CA GLU A 67 -24.74 -1.41 18.36
C GLU A 67 -26.03 -1.70 17.59
N SER A 68 -26.10 -1.26 16.33
CA SER A 68 -27.30 -1.41 15.50
C SER A 68 -27.71 -2.86 15.26
N ARG A 69 -29.03 -3.10 15.22
CA ARG A 69 -29.61 -4.40 14.88
C ARG A 69 -29.68 -4.67 13.38
N ILE A 70 -29.40 -3.69 12.52
CA ILE A 70 -29.42 -3.87 11.06
C ILE A 70 -28.38 -4.93 10.68
N PRO A 71 -28.74 -6.02 9.98
CA PRO A 71 -27.75 -7.03 9.58
C PRO A 71 -26.60 -6.43 8.77
N GLY A 72 -25.38 -6.94 8.96
CA GLY A 72 -24.17 -6.34 8.38
C GLY A 72 -24.21 -6.23 6.86
N ASP A 73 -24.81 -7.20 6.17
CA ASP A 73 -25.01 -7.21 4.72
C ASP A 73 -26.11 -6.25 4.23
N LYS A 74 -26.96 -5.74 5.13
CA LYS A 74 -28.06 -4.82 4.80
C LYS A 74 -27.70 -3.35 4.94
N ILE A 75 -26.58 -3.03 5.60
CA ILE A 75 -26.15 -1.65 5.84
C ILE A 75 -25.88 -0.92 4.53
N CYS A 76 -25.29 -1.57 3.53
CA CYS A 76 -24.99 -0.94 2.24
C CYS A 76 -26.25 -0.39 1.53
N PHE A 77 -27.37 -1.13 1.54
CA PHE A 77 -28.63 -0.69 0.92
C PHE A 77 -29.19 0.55 1.59
N ALA A 78 -29.23 0.56 2.94
CA ALA A 78 -29.77 1.68 3.69
C ALA A 78 -28.85 2.92 3.64
N LEU A 79 -27.54 2.70 3.63
CA LEU A 79 -26.55 3.78 3.58
C LEU A 79 -26.53 4.46 2.21
N ASN A 80 -26.63 3.71 1.11
CA ASN A 80 -26.63 4.27 -0.25
C ASN A 80 -27.81 5.23 -0.52
N GLN A 81 -28.95 5.07 0.16
CA GLN A 81 -30.07 6.02 0.07
C GLN A 81 -29.74 7.41 0.63
N ARG A 82 -28.65 7.54 1.40
CA ARG A 82 -28.21 8.77 2.07
C ARG A 82 -26.93 9.35 1.47
N LEU A 83 -26.23 8.59 0.65
CA LEU A 83 -24.97 9.00 0.05
C LEU A 83 -25.21 9.72 -1.29
N PRO A 84 -24.34 10.68 -1.66
CA PRO A 84 -24.37 11.29 -2.99
C PRO A 84 -23.99 10.28 -4.09
N ASP A 85 -24.34 10.56 -5.35
CA ASP A 85 -24.16 9.62 -6.48
C ASP A 85 -22.70 9.24 -6.77
N ASP A 86 -21.78 10.11 -6.40
CA ASP A 86 -20.33 9.94 -6.51
C ASP A 86 -19.70 9.16 -5.34
N ILE A 87 -20.48 8.68 -4.35
CA ILE A 87 -20.05 7.75 -3.31
C ILE A 87 -21.07 6.62 -3.13
N ARG A 88 -20.65 5.38 -3.38
CA ARG A 88 -21.52 4.21 -3.32
C ARG A 88 -20.85 3.05 -2.58
N VAL A 89 -21.51 2.55 -1.54
CA VAL A 89 -21.12 1.31 -0.86
C VAL A 89 -21.53 0.12 -1.72
N GLN A 90 -20.53 -0.60 -2.22
CA GLN A 90 -20.70 -1.77 -3.08
C GLN A 90 -21.09 -3.02 -2.28
N ALA A 91 -20.56 -3.14 -1.06
CA ALA A 91 -20.85 -4.25 -0.15
C ALA A 91 -20.64 -3.82 1.30
N SER A 92 -21.37 -4.46 2.21
CA SER A 92 -21.11 -4.40 3.65
C SER A 92 -21.16 -5.79 4.24
N GLU A 93 -20.36 -6.07 5.26
CA GLU A 93 -20.37 -7.37 5.95
C GLU A 93 -19.88 -7.22 7.39
N GLU A 94 -20.31 -8.12 8.27
CA GLU A 94 -19.78 -8.21 9.63
C GLU A 94 -18.43 -8.93 9.60
N VAL A 95 -17.46 -8.38 10.33
CA VAL A 95 -16.10 -8.94 10.44
C VAL A 95 -15.71 -9.05 11.92
N PRO A 96 -14.70 -9.87 12.27
CA PRO A 96 -14.22 -9.94 13.66
C PRO A 96 -13.86 -8.57 14.21
N LEU A 97 -14.13 -8.34 15.51
CA LEU A 97 -13.79 -7.08 16.19
C LEU A 97 -12.27 -6.77 16.16
N SER A 98 -11.44 -7.79 15.99
CA SER A 98 -9.99 -7.66 15.82
C SER A 98 -9.56 -7.20 14.43
N PHE A 99 -10.43 -7.29 13.41
CA PHE A 99 -10.08 -6.93 12.05
C PHE A 99 -9.80 -5.43 11.93
N HIS A 100 -8.61 -5.08 11.45
CA HIS A 100 -8.23 -3.69 11.19
C HIS A 100 -7.68 -3.57 9.77
N PRO A 101 -8.29 -2.74 8.90
CA PRO A 101 -8.06 -2.79 7.46
C PRO A 101 -6.67 -2.30 7.01
N ARG A 102 -5.93 -1.60 7.88
CA ARG A 102 -4.52 -1.22 7.65
C ARG A 102 -3.51 -2.19 8.26
N LYS A 103 -3.96 -3.07 9.18
CA LYS A 103 -3.08 -3.99 9.90
C LYS A 103 -3.04 -5.37 9.25
N ALA A 104 -4.17 -5.82 8.71
CA ALA A 104 -4.26 -7.04 7.94
C ALA A 104 -3.41 -6.96 6.65
N ASN A 105 -2.78 -8.07 6.29
CA ASN A 105 -2.04 -8.18 5.04
C ASN A 105 -3.01 -8.05 3.86
N CYS A 106 -2.67 -7.17 2.93
CA CYS A 106 -3.48 -6.97 1.74
C CYS A 106 -2.61 -6.66 0.53
N THR A 107 -3.05 -7.13 -0.63
CA THR A 107 -2.58 -6.66 -1.92
C THR A 107 -3.43 -5.48 -2.33
N LYS A 108 -2.79 -4.35 -2.62
CA LYS A 108 -3.45 -3.15 -3.13
C LYS A 108 -3.19 -3.06 -4.62
N THR A 109 -4.25 -2.87 -5.41
CA THR A 109 -4.14 -2.69 -6.86
C THR A 109 -4.62 -1.31 -7.25
N TYR A 110 -3.76 -0.55 -7.92
CA TYR A 110 -4.11 0.73 -8.53
C TYR A 110 -4.04 0.62 -10.05
N GLU A 111 -4.84 1.45 -10.70
CA GLU A 111 -4.81 1.65 -12.14
C GLU A 111 -4.64 3.13 -12.43
N TYR A 112 -3.71 3.46 -13.33
CA TYR A 112 -3.55 4.80 -13.87
C TYR A 112 -3.84 4.80 -15.36
N LYS A 113 -4.71 5.70 -15.81
CA LYS A 113 -5.07 5.85 -17.21
C LYS A 113 -4.51 7.12 -17.83
N ILE A 114 -3.93 6.98 -19.02
CA ILE A 114 -3.44 8.09 -19.84
C ILE A 114 -4.14 8.04 -21.20
N LEU A 115 -4.91 9.09 -21.51
CA LEU A 115 -5.47 9.29 -22.84
C LEU A 115 -4.36 9.87 -23.74
N ASN A 116 -3.77 9.02 -24.58
CA ASN A 116 -2.60 9.32 -25.40
C ASN A 116 -2.95 9.57 -26.87
N ARG A 117 -3.38 10.80 -27.18
CA ARG A 117 -3.82 11.25 -28.51
C ARG A 117 -3.65 12.76 -28.69
N LYS A 118 -3.80 13.29 -29.91
CA LYS A 118 -3.54 14.72 -30.20
C LYS A 118 -4.55 15.71 -29.61
N ILE A 119 -5.81 15.31 -29.46
CA ILE A 119 -6.90 16.18 -29.00
C ILE A 119 -7.61 15.48 -27.85
N SER A 120 -7.83 16.19 -26.74
CA SER A 120 -8.50 15.64 -25.56
C SER A 120 -9.95 15.25 -25.84
N MET A 121 -10.49 14.34 -25.00
CA MET A 121 -11.88 13.89 -25.08
C MET A 121 -12.63 14.31 -23.80
N PRO A 122 -13.68 15.15 -23.89
CA PRO A 122 -14.42 15.61 -22.71
C PRO A 122 -14.99 14.49 -21.83
N LEU A 123 -15.39 13.36 -22.44
CA LEU A 123 -15.94 12.20 -21.71
C LEU A 123 -14.88 11.41 -20.92
N GLU A 124 -13.60 11.57 -21.25
CA GLU A 124 -12.49 10.86 -20.59
C GLU A 124 -11.75 11.73 -19.57
N ARG A 125 -12.17 13.01 -19.42
CA ARG A 125 -11.42 14.03 -18.67
C ARG A 125 -11.31 13.76 -17.16
N LEU A 126 -12.24 12.98 -16.61
CA LEU A 126 -12.36 12.76 -15.16
C LEU A 126 -11.63 11.51 -14.69
N TYR A 127 -11.36 10.55 -15.58
CA TYR A 127 -10.80 9.24 -15.20
C TYR A 127 -9.55 8.88 -16.01
N SER A 128 -8.94 9.86 -16.68
CA SER A 128 -7.69 9.71 -17.41
C SER A 128 -6.90 11.01 -17.42
N HIS A 129 -5.58 10.89 -17.50
CA HIS A 129 -4.69 12.02 -17.76
C HIS A 129 -4.44 12.17 -19.26
N PHE A 130 -4.66 13.36 -19.79
CA PHE A 130 -4.42 13.64 -21.20
C PHE A 130 -2.93 13.87 -21.49
N CYS A 131 -2.38 13.17 -22.49
CA CYS A 131 -1.01 13.38 -22.99
C CYS A 131 -1.00 13.41 -24.53
N TYR A 132 -0.59 14.54 -25.10
CA TYR A 132 -0.60 14.76 -26.56
C TYR A 132 0.67 14.29 -27.29
N PHE A 133 1.74 14.04 -26.54
CA PHE A 133 2.97 13.48 -27.06
C PHE A 133 2.83 11.97 -27.21
N ASN A 134 3.36 11.39 -28.28
CA ASN A 134 3.36 9.95 -28.45
C ASN A 134 4.25 9.32 -27.37
N LEU A 135 3.75 8.29 -26.68
CA LEU A 135 4.50 7.56 -25.67
C LEU A 135 4.91 6.19 -26.23
N ASP A 136 6.19 5.86 -26.09
CA ASP A 136 6.73 4.54 -26.38
C ASP A 136 6.36 3.56 -25.26
N VAL A 137 5.32 2.78 -25.50
CA VAL A 137 4.76 1.84 -24.51
C VAL A 137 5.71 0.68 -24.24
N GLU A 138 6.51 0.25 -25.22
CA GLU A 138 7.44 -0.85 -25.01
C GLU A 138 8.59 -0.44 -24.09
N LYS A 139 9.10 0.78 -24.22
CA LYS A 139 10.07 1.32 -23.25
C LYS A 139 9.47 1.49 -21.87
N MET A 140 8.21 1.92 -21.77
CA MET A 140 7.51 1.99 -20.48
C MET A 140 7.38 0.61 -19.82
N LYS A 141 7.07 -0.44 -20.59
CA LYS A 141 7.03 -1.83 -20.08
C LYS A 141 8.41 -2.31 -19.61
N GLN A 142 9.46 -2.03 -20.36
CA GLN A 142 10.84 -2.36 -19.97
C GLN A 142 11.20 -1.68 -18.65
N ALA A 143 10.89 -0.39 -18.51
CA ALA A 143 11.15 0.35 -17.28
C ALA A 143 10.35 -0.16 -16.08
N ALA A 144 9.08 -0.51 -16.31
CA ALA A 144 8.22 -1.08 -15.29
C ALA A 144 8.78 -2.39 -14.69
N ALA A 145 9.41 -3.23 -15.50
CA ALA A 145 9.98 -4.51 -15.06
C ALA A 145 11.04 -4.34 -13.96
N PHE A 146 11.83 -3.26 -13.98
CA PHE A 146 12.84 -2.97 -12.95
C PHE A 146 12.24 -2.67 -11.57
N LEU A 147 10.96 -2.26 -11.51
CA LEU A 147 10.31 -1.89 -10.26
C LEU A 147 9.61 -3.09 -9.59
N VAL A 148 9.44 -4.21 -10.29
CA VAL A 148 8.85 -5.43 -9.70
C VAL A 148 9.81 -6.03 -8.68
N GLY A 149 9.27 -6.50 -7.55
CA GLY A 149 10.05 -7.02 -6.43
C GLY A 149 10.07 -6.09 -5.22
N GLU A 150 10.96 -6.40 -4.26
CA GLU A 150 11.13 -5.63 -3.03
C GLU A 150 12.27 -4.63 -3.16
N HIS A 151 11.96 -3.34 -3.00
CA HIS A 151 12.92 -2.26 -3.13
C HIS A 151 12.66 -1.16 -2.10
N ASP A 152 13.67 -0.33 -1.86
CA ASP A 152 13.47 0.95 -1.17
C ASP A 152 12.91 1.98 -2.16
N PHE A 153 11.62 2.31 -2.01
CA PHE A 153 10.92 3.25 -2.89
C PHE A 153 11.00 4.71 -2.41
N LYS A 154 12.00 5.07 -1.61
CA LYS A 154 12.18 6.45 -1.10
C LYS A 154 12.21 7.50 -2.21
N SER A 155 12.84 7.21 -3.36
CA SER A 155 12.85 8.11 -4.53
C SER A 155 11.46 8.32 -5.14
N PHE A 156 10.55 7.37 -4.94
CA PHE A 156 9.16 7.46 -5.37
C PHE A 156 8.25 7.93 -4.24
N CYS A 157 8.77 8.66 -3.25
CA CYS A 157 8.01 9.12 -2.10
C CYS A 157 8.14 10.63 -1.92
N THR A 158 7.05 11.30 -1.56
CA THR A 158 7.14 12.71 -1.19
C THR A 158 7.89 12.87 0.15
N VAL A 159 8.81 13.84 0.26
CA VAL A 159 9.76 13.96 1.39
C VAL A 159 9.07 14.14 2.75
N ARG A 160 7.86 14.74 2.80
CA ARG A 160 7.12 15.01 4.04
C ARG A 160 6.13 13.89 4.41
N THR A 161 6.56 12.62 4.37
CA THR A 161 5.68 11.50 4.74
C THR A 161 5.84 11.07 6.19
N GLN A 162 4.74 10.56 6.75
CA GLN A 162 4.71 9.91 8.07
C GLN A 162 5.09 8.41 7.99
N ALA A 163 5.65 7.96 6.86
CA ALA A 163 5.97 6.55 6.69
C ALA A 163 7.26 6.22 7.45
N GLU A 164 7.17 5.30 8.42
CA GLU A 164 8.31 4.82 9.20
C GLU A 164 9.28 3.96 8.37
N GLU A 165 8.80 3.41 7.24
CA GLU A 165 9.53 2.51 6.36
C GLU A 165 9.13 2.78 4.89
N THR A 166 10.13 2.88 4.00
CA THR A 166 10.00 3.13 2.56
C THR A 166 10.21 1.89 1.69
N VAL A 167 10.57 0.75 2.26
CA VAL A 167 10.61 -0.52 1.53
C VAL A 167 9.19 -1.04 1.26
N ARG A 168 8.91 -1.36 0.00
CA ARG A 168 7.65 -1.98 -0.44
C ARG A 168 7.94 -3.10 -1.42
N THR A 169 6.92 -3.92 -1.65
CA THR A 169 6.99 -4.99 -2.65
C THR A 169 5.94 -4.70 -3.71
N ILE A 170 6.38 -4.55 -4.96
CA ILE A 170 5.50 -4.55 -6.13
C ILE A 170 5.43 -5.98 -6.64
N TYR A 171 4.23 -6.56 -6.65
CA TYR A 171 3.97 -7.91 -7.15
C TYR A 171 3.82 -7.92 -8.67
N SER A 172 3.19 -6.89 -9.23
CA SER A 172 3.12 -6.68 -10.68
C SER A 172 3.02 -5.20 -11.03
N LEU A 173 3.55 -4.85 -12.19
CA LEU A 173 3.43 -3.52 -12.80
C LEU A 173 3.33 -3.69 -14.31
N ASP A 174 2.11 -3.62 -14.82
CA ASP A 174 1.77 -3.85 -16.22
C ASP A 174 1.46 -2.53 -16.93
N VAL A 175 1.99 -2.36 -18.14
CA VAL A 175 1.67 -1.23 -19.02
C VAL A 175 1.07 -1.78 -20.30
N SER A 176 -0.12 -1.32 -20.66
CA SER A 176 -0.83 -1.75 -21.86
C SER A 176 -1.43 -0.55 -22.59
N LYS A 177 -1.74 -0.71 -23.88
CA LYS A 177 -2.41 0.31 -24.68
C LYS A 177 -3.54 -0.34 -25.47
N ASP A 178 -4.73 0.23 -25.36
CA ASP A 178 -5.91 -0.12 -26.15
C ASP A 178 -6.43 1.15 -26.85
N GLY A 179 -6.36 1.16 -28.18
CA GLY A 179 -6.55 2.37 -28.97
C GLY A 179 -5.66 3.53 -28.49
N ASP A 180 -6.29 4.63 -28.06
CA ASP A 180 -5.61 5.80 -27.51
C ASP A 180 -5.35 5.71 -26.00
N MET A 181 -5.89 4.72 -25.30
CA MET A 181 -5.82 4.64 -23.84
C MET A 181 -4.64 3.78 -23.40
N ILE A 182 -3.70 4.36 -22.67
CA ILE A 182 -2.64 3.63 -21.97
C ILE A 182 -3.10 3.37 -20.54
N THR A 183 -3.01 2.11 -20.11
CA THR A 183 -3.36 1.67 -18.76
C THR A 183 -2.12 1.12 -18.07
N ILE A 184 -1.79 1.70 -16.92
CA ILE A 184 -0.72 1.24 -16.02
C ILE A 184 -1.39 0.63 -14.80
N ARG A 185 -1.23 -0.67 -14.59
CA ARG A 185 -1.80 -1.38 -13.44
C ARG A 185 -0.67 -1.85 -12.53
N ILE A 186 -0.77 -1.51 -11.25
CA ILE A 186 0.25 -1.81 -10.24
C ILE A 186 -0.37 -2.48 -9.04
N SER A 187 0.18 -3.63 -8.65
CA SER A 187 -0.25 -4.40 -7.49
C SER A 187 0.93 -4.59 -6.53
N GLY A 188 0.70 -4.39 -5.23
CA GLY A 188 1.78 -4.50 -4.24
C GLY A 188 1.30 -4.57 -2.79
N SER A 189 2.26 -4.74 -1.87
CA SER A 189 2.01 -4.83 -0.42
C SER A 189 1.48 -3.53 0.21
N GLY A 190 1.63 -2.42 -0.51
CA GLY A 190 1.21 -1.08 -0.11
C GLY A 190 2.02 -0.03 -0.85
N PHE A 191 1.57 1.22 -0.81
CA PHE A 191 2.22 2.31 -1.54
C PHE A 191 2.49 3.48 -0.61
N LEU A 192 3.62 4.15 -0.84
CA LEU A 192 3.97 5.39 -0.16
C LEU A 192 3.13 6.55 -0.72
N TYR A 193 3.14 7.68 -0.02
CA TYR A 193 2.38 8.87 -0.46
C TYR A 193 2.87 9.34 -1.84
N ASN A 194 1.93 9.55 -2.76
CA ASN A 194 2.15 9.83 -4.18
C ASN A 194 2.90 8.76 -4.99
N MET A 195 3.25 7.61 -4.41
CA MET A 195 4.17 6.65 -5.04
C MET A 195 3.74 6.20 -6.43
N VAL A 196 2.49 5.75 -6.57
CA VAL A 196 1.97 5.31 -7.88
C VAL A 196 2.02 6.44 -8.91
N ARG A 197 1.73 7.68 -8.51
CA ARG A 197 1.74 8.85 -9.41
C ARG A 197 3.16 9.26 -9.80
N ILE A 198 4.13 9.10 -8.90
CA ILE A 198 5.55 9.38 -9.19
C ILE A 198 6.12 8.29 -10.11
N ILE A 199 5.80 7.03 -9.85
CA ILE A 199 6.15 5.90 -10.75
C ILE A 199 5.58 6.19 -12.14
N THR A 200 4.28 6.47 -12.25
CA THR A 200 3.66 6.78 -13.54
C THR A 200 4.29 7.99 -14.23
N GLY A 201 4.57 9.08 -13.51
CA GLY A 201 5.24 10.24 -14.09
C GLY A 201 6.66 9.93 -14.59
N THR A 202 7.36 9.01 -13.93
CA THR A 202 8.69 8.53 -14.37
C THR A 202 8.58 7.63 -15.60
N LEU A 203 7.59 6.72 -15.64
CA LEU A 203 7.29 5.92 -16.83
C LEU A 203 6.93 6.82 -18.03
N VAL A 204 6.19 7.91 -17.82
CA VAL A 204 5.92 8.90 -18.88
C VAL A 204 7.22 9.54 -19.38
N LYS A 205 8.18 9.85 -18.51
CA LYS A 205 9.50 10.36 -18.95
C LYS A 205 10.26 9.35 -19.80
N VAL A 206 10.20 8.06 -19.46
CA VAL A 206 10.76 6.98 -20.30
C VAL A 206 10.03 6.89 -21.63
N GLY A 207 8.69 6.90 -21.63
CA GLY A 207 7.88 6.84 -22.85
C GLY A 207 8.09 8.03 -23.78
N LEU A 208 8.48 9.19 -23.24
CA LEU A 208 8.89 10.37 -24.01
C LEU A 208 10.34 10.30 -24.51
N GLY A 209 11.11 9.28 -24.14
CA GLY A 209 12.53 9.14 -24.46
C GLY A 209 13.46 10.08 -23.68
N VAL A 210 12.98 10.69 -22.59
CA VAL A 210 13.80 11.54 -21.71
C VAL A 210 14.78 10.72 -20.89
N TYR A 211 14.33 9.54 -20.44
CA TYR A 211 15.15 8.57 -19.73
C TYR A 211 15.17 7.25 -20.52
N PRO A 212 16.30 6.53 -20.52
CA PRO A 212 16.28 5.14 -20.93
C PRO A 212 15.62 4.28 -19.84
N PRO A 213 15.07 3.08 -20.17
CA PRO A 213 14.39 2.22 -19.20
C PRO A 213 15.22 1.86 -17.97
N GLU A 214 16.51 1.58 -18.15
CA GLU A 214 17.47 1.20 -17.11
C GLU A 214 17.70 2.28 -16.05
N HIS A 215 17.35 3.54 -16.34
CA HIS A 215 17.43 4.65 -15.38
C HIS A 215 16.54 4.41 -14.14
N MET A 216 15.56 3.51 -14.21
CA MET A 216 14.77 3.11 -13.04
C MET A 216 15.63 2.53 -11.91
N GLU A 217 16.69 1.78 -12.23
CA GLU A 217 17.60 1.27 -11.21
C GLU A 217 18.36 2.40 -10.54
N GLU A 218 18.87 3.36 -11.31
CA GLU A 218 19.58 4.53 -10.78
C GLU A 218 18.67 5.34 -9.83
N ILE A 219 17.40 5.50 -10.18
CA ILE A 219 16.43 6.17 -9.32
C ILE A 219 16.21 5.40 -8.01
N LEU A 220 16.07 4.08 -8.05
CA LEU A 220 15.93 3.26 -6.83
C LEU A 220 17.17 3.40 -5.93
N GLU A 221 18.36 3.33 -6.50
CA GLU A 221 19.61 3.45 -5.76
C GLU A 221 19.85 4.83 -5.17
N ALA A 222 19.43 5.90 -5.86
CA ALA A 222 19.61 7.27 -5.40
C ALA A 222 18.90 7.56 -4.06
N ARG A 223 17.80 6.85 -3.77
CA ARG A 223 16.95 7.05 -2.58
C ARG A 223 16.60 8.53 -2.32
N ASP A 224 16.49 9.29 -3.40
CA ASP A 224 16.23 10.72 -3.44
C ASP A 224 15.04 10.99 -4.36
N ARG A 225 14.04 11.68 -3.80
CA ARG A 225 12.85 12.09 -4.55
C ARG A 225 13.19 12.92 -5.78
N SER A 226 14.27 13.69 -5.76
CA SER A 226 14.66 14.54 -6.90
C SER A 226 15.05 13.75 -8.16
N ALA A 227 15.49 12.49 -8.00
CA ALA A 227 15.90 11.64 -9.11
C ALA A 227 14.69 11.13 -9.94
N ALA A 228 13.54 10.95 -9.29
CA ALA A 228 12.35 10.43 -9.96
C ALA A 228 11.61 11.48 -10.80
N GLY A 229 10.76 11.02 -11.71
CA GLY A 229 9.90 11.86 -12.53
C GLY A 229 8.91 12.72 -11.72
N PRO A 230 8.13 13.57 -12.42
CA PRO A 230 7.16 14.44 -11.77
C PRO A 230 6.04 13.61 -11.12
N THR A 231 5.39 14.18 -10.10
CA THR A 231 4.12 13.62 -9.61
C THR A 231 3.01 13.98 -10.61
N ILE A 232 2.51 13.00 -11.36
CA ILE A 232 1.46 13.22 -12.37
C ILE A 232 0.10 13.54 -11.71
N PRO A 233 -0.87 14.20 -12.39
CA PRO A 233 -2.17 14.53 -11.79
C PRO A 233 -2.95 13.32 -11.24
N ALA A 234 -3.77 13.54 -10.21
CA ALA A 234 -4.52 12.49 -9.52
C ALA A 234 -5.68 11.89 -10.35
N VAL A 235 -6.24 12.67 -11.28
CA VAL A 235 -7.42 12.34 -12.10
C VAL A 235 -7.31 11.04 -12.92
N GLY A 236 -6.09 10.59 -13.21
CA GLY A 236 -5.88 9.31 -13.89
C GLY A 236 -5.84 8.10 -12.96
N LEU A 237 -5.72 8.31 -11.64
CA LEU A 237 -5.46 7.25 -10.66
C LEU A 237 -6.76 6.75 -10.03
N THR A 238 -6.94 5.44 -10.04
CA THR A 238 -8.04 4.74 -9.37
C THR A 238 -7.51 3.62 -8.49
N LEU A 239 -7.93 3.56 -7.22
CA LEU A 239 -7.79 2.36 -6.40
C LEU A 239 -8.78 1.30 -6.89
N VAL A 240 -8.29 0.20 -7.45
CA VAL A 240 -9.12 -0.84 -8.07
C VAL A 240 -9.59 -1.86 -7.04
N SER A 241 -8.66 -2.43 -6.26
CA SER A 241 -8.97 -3.47 -5.28
C SER A 241 -8.06 -3.42 -4.06
N LEU A 242 -8.60 -3.96 -2.95
CA LEU A 242 -7.89 -4.30 -1.73
C LEU A 242 -8.21 -5.76 -1.42
N GLU A 243 -7.24 -6.64 -1.63
CA GLU A 243 -7.41 -8.08 -1.48
C GLU A 243 -6.72 -8.52 -0.20
N TYR A 244 -7.51 -8.85 0.82
CA TYR A 244 -7.00 -9.27 2.12
C TYR A 244 -6.62 -10.76 2.12
N GLU A 245 -5.47 -11.04 2.71
CA GLU A 245 -4.95 -12.39 2.90
C GLU A 245 -5.86 -13.14 3.89
N LYS A 246 -6.35 -14.33 3.49
CA LYS A 246 -7.25 -15.17 4.31
C LYS A 246 -6.49 -16.09 5.26
N GLU A 247 -5.33 -16.56 4.81
CA GLU A 247 -4.44 -17.45 5.54
C GLU A 247 -3.02 -16.89 5.44
N LEU A 248 -2.28 -16.91 6.55
CA LEU A 248 -0.92 -16.39 6.58
C LEU A 248 -0.01 -17.21 5.66
N ARG A 249 0.68 -16.55 4.73
CA ARG A 249 1.74 -17.18 3.95
C ARG A 249 2.79 -17.83 4.85
N PRO A 250 3.14 -19.11 4.61
CA PRO A 250 4.09 -19.84 5.43
C PRO A 250 5.51 -19.26 5.32
N PHE A 251 5.84 -18.63 4.20
CA PHE A 251 7.14 -18.01 3.97
C PHE A 251 6.98 -16.62 3.37
N LEU A 252 7.84 -15.70 3.79
CA LEU A 252 8.12 -14.46 3.09
C LEU A 252 9.59 -14.45 2.70
N GLU A 253 9.87 -14.10 1.45
CA GLU A 253 11.23 -13.98 0.93
C GLU A 253 11.39 -12.59 0.31
N GLY A 254 12.46 -11.90 0.68
CA GLY A 254 12.86 -10.64 0.08
C GLY A 254 14.27 -10.76 -0.48
N GLN A 255 14.42 -10.51 -1.79
CA GLN A 255 15.70 -10.60 -2.47
C GLN A 255 15.87 -9.43 -3.44
N ASN A 256 16.96 -8.71 -3.31
CA ASN A 256 17.43 -7.72 -4.26
C ASN A 256 18.96 -7.58 -4.15
N ARG A 257 19.57 -6.58 -4.78
CA ARG A 257 21.03 -6.40 -4.74
C ARG A 257 21.61 -6.15 -3.33
N HIS A 258 20.81 -5.60 -2.42
CA HIS A 258 21.23 -5.17 -1.09
C HIS A 258 21.03 -6.26 -0.03
N TRP A 259 19.99 -7.09 -0.18
CA TRP A 259 19.67 -8.13 0.78
C TRP A 259 19.05 -9.40 0.18
N HIS A 260 19.13 -10.48 0.96
CA HIS A 260 18.38 -11.71 0.77
C HIS A 260 18.02 -12.29 2.13
N TYR A 261 16.73 -12.46 2.40
CA TYR A 261 16.24 -13.07 3.63
C TYR A 261 15.03 -13.96 3.37
N VAL A 262 14.82 -14.90 4.30
CA VAL A 262 13.59 -15.70 4.40
C VAL A 262 13.03 -15.59 5.82
N LEU A 263 11.73 -15.35 5.92
CA LEU A 263 10.96 -15.43 7.15
C LEU A 263 10.00 -16.62 7.07
N ASP A 264 10.24 -17.65 7.88
CA ASP A 264 9.34 -18.78 8.09
C ASP A 264 8.33 -18.44 9.18
N GLN A 265 7.06 -18.53 8.83
CA GLN A 265 5.91 -18.16 9.66
C GLN A 265 4.93 -19.31 9.88
N ARG A 266 5.30 -20.56 9.56
CA ARG A 266 4.41 -21.72 9.67
C ARG A 266 3.85 -21.92 11.08
N GLU A 267 4.61 -21.54 12.10
CA GLU A 267 4.22 -21.62 13.50
C GLU A 267 3.73 -20.29 14.08
N ALA A 268 3.76 -19.19 13.30
CA ALA A 268 3.52 -17.84 13.82
C ALA A 268 2.04 -17.51 14.04
N GLY A 269 1.11 -18.08 13.26
CA GLY A 269 -0.29 -17.64 13.23
C GLY A 269 -1.05 -17.73 14.56
N ASP A 270 -0.62 -18.60 15.47
CA ASP A 270 -1.25 -18.85 16.77
C ASP A 270 -0.34 -18.50 17.96
N GLY A 271 0.57 -17.53 17.80
CA GLY A 271 1.48 -17.10 18.87
C GLY A 271 2.76 -17.93 19.00
N GLY A 272 3.01 -18.87 18.07
CA GLY A 272 4.27 -19.60 18.02
C GLY A 272 5.42 -18.78 17.41
N PRO A 273 6.62 -19.37 17.29
CA PRO A 273 7.79 -18.66 16.82
C PRO A 273 7.78 -18.46 15.29
N ALA A 274 8.26 -17.31 14.83
CA ALA A 274 8.73 -17.14 13.45
C ALA A 274 10.26 -17.31 13.39
N ARG A 275 10.80 -17.64 12.21
CA ARG A 275 12.26 -17.79 12.01
C ARG A 275 12.73 -16.91 10.87
N LEU A 276 13.54 -15.90 11.16
CA LEU A 276 14.19 -15.02 10.20
C LEU A 276 15.62 -15.50 9.94
N THR A 277 15.90 -15.85 8.69
CA THR A 277 17.26 -16.12 8.22
C THR A 277 17.67 -15.03 7.23
N VAL A 278 18.72 -14.29 7.56
CA VAL A 278 19.37 -13.33 6.66
C VAL A 278 20.53 -14.04 5.97
N TYR A 279 20.42 -14.28 4.67
CA TYR A 279 21.45 -14.94 3.86
C TYR A 279 22.52 -13.98 3.38
N ARG A 280 22.12 -12.75 3.04
CA ARG A 280 23.00 -11.67 2.63
C ARG A 280 22.38 -10.34 3.04
N CYS A 281 23.18 -9.44 3.60
CA CYS A 281 22.74 -8.06 3.79
C CYS A 281 23.92 -7.11 3.97
N GLY A 282 23.92 -5.98 3.26
CA GLY A 282 24.88 -4.89 3.49
C GLY A 282 24.80 -4.34 4.92
N GLU A 283 25.92 -3.80 5.44
CA GLU A 283 25.98 -3.29 6.82
C GLU A 283 24.94 -2.18 7.07
N GLU A 284 24.81 -1.26 6.12
CA GLU A 284 23.90 -0.11 6.24
C GLU A 284 22.42 -0.50 6.22
N GLU A 285 22.08 -1.68 5.66
CA GLU A 285 20.70 -2.16 5.56
C GLU A 285 20.30 -3.11 6.70
N PHE A 286 21.27 -3.71 7.38
CA PHE A 286 21.01 -4.84 8.26
C PHE A 286 20.03 -4.50 9.38
N GLU A 287 20.27 -3.42 10.11
CA GLU A 287 19.41 -3.01 11.23
C GLU A 287 17.98 -2.73 10.76
N ARG A 288 17.84 -2.00 9.65
CA ARG A 288 16.54 -1.63 9.08
C ARG A 288 15.77 -2.85 8.57
N LEU A 289 16.45 -3.77 7.88
CA LEU A 289 15.86 -5.03 7.42
C LEU A 289 15.36 -5.84 8.60
N VAL A 290 16.21 -6.09 9.59
CA VAL A 290 15.88 -6.90 10.76
C VAL A 290 14.69 -6.29 11.50
N LYS A 291 14.73 -4.99 11.80
CA LYS A 291 13.62 -4.27 12.45
C LYS A 291 12.31 -4.44 11.67
N ARG A 292 12.34 -4.24 10.35
CA ARG A 292 11.16 -4.34 9.48
C ARG A 292 10.56 -5.74 9.50
N VAL A 293 11.38 -6.77 9.26
CA VAL A 293 10.93 -8.14 9.07
C VAL A 293 10.48 -8.77 10.40
N VAL A 294 11.17 -8.48 11.50
CA VAL A 294 10.75 -8.89 12.85
C VAL A 294 9.43 -8.23 13.23
N HIS A 295 9.28 -6.92 12.98
CA HIS A 295 8.01 -6.23 13.21
C HIS A 295 6.85 -6.84 12.41
N GLN A 296 7.11 -7.22 11.15
CA GLN A 296 6.12 -7.91 10.31
C GLN A 296 5.72 -9.27 10.89
N ALA A 297 6.68 -10.07 11.38
CA ALA A 297 6.39 -11.36 12.00
C ALA A 297 5.46 -11.23 13.22
N TYR A 298 5.77 -10.29 14.12
CA TYR A 298 4.91 -9.99 15.29
C TYR A 298 3.52 -9.52 14.86
N ARG A 299 3.43 -8.66 13.85
CA ARG A 299 2.13 -8.23 13.29
C ARG A 299 1.32 -9.37 12.68
N ASN A 300 1.99 -10.41 12.22
CA ASN A 300 1.37 -11.61 11.68
C ASN A 300 1.03 -12.66 12.76
N GLY A 301 1.27 -12.35 14.04
CA GLY A 301 0.85 -13.18 15.18
C GLY A 301 1.99 -13.90 15.90
N ALA A 302 3.25 -13.78 15.45
CA ALA A 302 4.36 -14.46 16.10
C ALA A 302 4.50 -14.04 17.57
N GLY A 303 4.69 -15.01 18.47
CA GLY A 303 5.01 -14.74 19.89
C GLY A 303 6.48 -14.42 20.12
N SER A 304 7.36 -14.95 19.28
CA SER A 304 8.79 -14.64 19.25
C SER A 304 9.36 -14.79 17.85
N VAL A 305 10.54 -14.20 17.61
CA VAL A 305 11.24 -14.34 16.32
C VAL A 305 12.65 -14.84 16.55
N ILE A 306 12.94 -16.06 16.09
CA ILE A 306 14.29 -16.61 16.09
C ILE A 306 15.04 -15.98 14.92
N VAL A 307 16.23 -15.44 15.16
CA VAL A 307 16.99 -14.72 14.15
C VAL A 307 18.34 -15.40 13.89
N THR A 308 18.74 -15.43 12.63
CA THR A 308 20.02 -16.00 12.19
C THR A 308 20.58 -15.16 11.05
N ASP A 309 21.86 -14.81 11.13
CA ASP A 309 22.62 -14.15 10.07
C ASP A 309 23.66 -15.13 9.53
N ALA A 310 23.36 -15.73 8.38
CA ALA A 310 24.14 -16.83 7.82
C ALA A 310 25.50 -16.38 7.27
N GLU A 311 25.69 -15.08 7.02
CA GLU A 311 26.90 -14.54 6.40
C GLU A 311 27.95 -14.10 7.43
N LYS A 312 27.52 -13.33 8.44
CA LYS A 312 28.44 -12.58 9.32
C LYS A 312 28.22 -12.80 10.82
N ASP A 313 27.20 -13.57 11.20
CA ASP A 313 26.81 -13.80 12.59
C ASP A 313 26.79 -12.49 13.41
N ARG A 314 26.04 -11.47 12.94
CA ARG A 314 26.06 -10.11 13.51
C ARG A 314 25.30 -9.94 14.83
N PHE A 315 24.36 -10.83 15.17
CA PHE A 315 23.51 -10.66 16.35
C PHE A 315 24.29 -10.79 17.67
N ARG A 316 24.06 -9.88 18.63
CA ARG A 316 24.60 -9.98 19.99
C ARG A 316 23.48 -9.88 21.01
N ALA A 317 23.60 -10.65 22.10
CA ALA A 317 22.63 -10.59 23.19
C ALA A 317 22.66 -9.19 23.84
N GLY A 318 21.50 -8.59 24.00
CA GLY A 318 21.35 -7.22 24.51
C GLY A 318 21.12 -6.16 23.43
N ASP A 319 21.42 -6.45 22.15
CA ASP A 319 21.16 -5.54 21.03
C ASP A 319 19.66 -5.21 20.94
N ARG A 320 19.35 -4.00 20.46
CA ARG A 320 17.97 -3.56 20.19
C ARG A 320 17.77 -3.18 18.74
N TYR A 321 16.61 -3.54 18.21
CA TYR A 321 16.17 -3.23 16.85
C TYR A 321 14.76 -2.61 16.96
N GLY A 322 14.70 -1.30 17.23
CA GLY A 322 13.44 -0.65 17.61
C GLY A 322 12.90 -1.17 18.94
N PHE A 323 11.67 -1.69 18.94
CA PHE A 323 11.01 -2.22 20.13
C PHE A 323 11.52 -3.62 20.54
N TYR A 324 12.35 -4.25 19.71
CA TYR A 324 12.76 -5.65 19.89
C TYR A 324 14.15 -5.76 20.50
N LYS A 325 14.30 -6.63 21.50
CA LYS A 325 15.59 -6.92 22.15
C LYS A 325 16.05 -8.32 21.81
N VAL A 326 17.35 -8.47 21.54
CA VAL A 326 17.98 -9.77 21.30
C VAL A 326 18.28 -10.45 22.63
N VAL A 327 17.76 -11.66 22.80
CA VAL A 327 18.04 -12.56 23.90
C VAL A 327 18.71 -13.84 23.39
N LYS A 328 19.55 -14.45 24.23
CA LYS A 328 20.18 -15.72 23.90
C LYS A 328 19.18 -16.86 24.10
N ASN A 329 18.98 -17.70 23.08
CA ASN A 329 18.12 -18.87 23.15
C ASN A 329 18.91 -20.11 22.70
N GLY A 330 19.40 -20.90 23.66
CA GLY A 330 20.29 -22.03 23.40
C GLY A 330 21.59 -21.58 22.72
N THR A 331 21.86 -22.11 21.52
CA THR A 331 23.00 -21.73 20.67
C THR A 331 22.69 -20.58 19.70
N GLY A 332 21.44 -20.10 19.66
CA GLY A 332 21.01 -19.04 18.74
C GLY A 332 20.50 -17.79 19.45
N PHE A 333 19.86 -16.93 18.66
CA PHE A 333 19.31 -15.66 19.10
C PHE A 333 17.81 -15.60 18.85
N GLN A 334 17.10 -15.00 19.78
CA GLN A 334 15.67 -14.72 19.68
C GLN A 334 15.44 -13.24 19.92
N MET A 335 14.49 -12.66 19.20
CA MET A 335 13.96 -11.34 19.48
C MET A 335 12.68 -11.44 20.28
N GLU A 336 12.60 -10.59 21.31
CA GLU A 336 11.43 -10.41 22.16
C GLU A 336 10.96 -8.96 22.07
N ASP A 337 9.65 -8.74 22.06
CA ASP A 337 9.06 -7.40 22.14
C ASP A 337 9.28 -6.83 23.54
N ALA A 338 10.15 -5.82 23.63
CA ALA A 338 10.54 -5.14 24.86
C ALA A 338 9.83 -3.79 25.03
N GLY A 339 8.94 -3.41 24.11
CA GLY A 339 8.26 -2.11 24.12
C GLY A 339 9.18 -0.91 23.83
N PRO A 340 8.63 0.33 23.85
CA PRO A 340 9.43 1.55 23.77
C PRO A 340 10.37 1.70 24.97
N GLU A 341 11.48 2.41 24.76
CA GLU A 341 12.39 2.82 25.84
C GLU A 341 11.80 3.89 26.76
#